data_AF-A0AAV5YQM6-F1
#
_entry.id   AF-A0AAV5YQM6-F1
#
_cell.length_a   1.000
_cell.length_b   1.000
_cell.length_c   1.000
_cell.angle_alpha   90.00
_cell.angle_beta   90.00
_cell.angle_gamma   90.00
#
_symmetry.space_group_name_H-M   'P 1'
#
loop_
_entity.id
_entity.type
_entity.pdbx_description
1 polymer ?
#
loop_
_entity_poly.entity_id
_entity_poly.type
_entity_poly.pdbx_seq_one_letter_code
_entity_poly.pdbx_strand_id
1 'polypeptide(L)'
;MSGSFRNWIKVRFITGLFSTVPAIATAWLLWVFWNAIDDFFSPVYTQMIGRRIPGLGFLTALVIIFIMGLIARNVFGRRVLARIEMLFDHVPIFRSIYPSVKQLLESFSPQQRNSFKAVVLAEHPRKGEYVFGFVTSELLIEGVEGKRQMVTVFV
;
A
#
# COMPACT_ATOMS: atom_id res chain seq x y z
N MET A 1 -9.09 -30.54 46.83
CA MET A 1 -8.24 -29.37 46.49
C MET A 1 -7.56 -29.47 45.10
N SER A 2 -7.87 -30.45 44.24
CA SER A 2 -7.19 -30.66 42.94
C SER A 2 -7.75 -29.86 41.74
N GLY A 3 -8.95 -29.29 41.87
CA GLY A 3 -9.61 -28.55 40.77
C GLY A 3 -8.92 -27.22 40.41
N SER A 4 -8.38 -26.51 41.40
CA SER A 4 -7.76 -25.19 41.20
C SER A 4 -6.42 -25.27 40.44
N PHE A 5 -5.57 -26.25 40.80
CA PHE A 5 -4.27 -26.46 40.15
C PHE A 5 -4.41 -26.83 38.67
N ARG A 6 -5.36 -27.72 38.33
CA ARG A 6 -5.63 -28.11 36.94
C ARG A 6 -6.12 -26.93 36.11
N ASN A 7 -6.99 -26.08 36.65
CA ASN A 7 -7.47 -24.89 35.94
C ASN A 7 -6.36 -23.86 35.73
N TRP A 8 -5.49 -23.66 36.72
CA TRP A 8 -4.37 -22.73 36.62
C TRP A 8 -3.36 -23.11 35.52
N ILE A 9 -3.03 -24.40 35.39
CA ILE A 9 -2.18 -24.90 34.29
C ILE A 9 -2.90 -24.69 32.95
N LYS A 10 -4.17 -25.08 32.85
CA LYS A 10 -4.96 -24.93 31.62
C LYS A 10 -5.02 -23.47 31.16
N VAL A 11 -5.33 -22.54 32.04
CA VAL A 11 -5.43 -21.11 31.69
C VAL A 11 -4.09 -20.58 31.17
N ARG A 12 -2.97 -20.85 31.86
CA ARG A 12 -1.65 -20.39 31.42
C ARG A 12 -1.19 -21.01 30.10
N PHE A 13 -1.47 -22.30 29.89
CA PHE A 13 -1.18 -22.98 28.63
C PHE A 13 -2.00 -22.39 27.49
N ILE A 14 -3.30 -22.16 27.69
CA ILE A 14 -4.19 -21.56 26.68
C ILE A 14 -3.74 -20.13 26.37
N THR A 15 -3.42 -19.32 27.38
CA THR A 15 -2.90 -17.95 27.17
C THR A 15 -1.60 -17.94 26.37
N GLY A 16 -0.65 -18.82 26.69
CA GLY A 16 0.61 -18.95 25.95
C GLY A 16 0.41 -19.48 24.53
N LEU A 17 -0.53 -20.40 24.32
CA LEU A 17 -0.87 -20.91 22.99
C LEU A 17 -1.48 -19.80 22.12
N PHE A 18 -2.46 -19.06 22.65
CA PHE A 18 -3.12 -17.98 21.93
C PHE A 18 -2.18 -16.83 21.55
N SER A 19 -1.18 -16.51 22.39
CA SER A 19 -0.20 -15.48 22.06
C SER A 19 0.86 -15.96 21.05
N THR A 20 1.20 -17.25 21.07
CA THR A 20 2.25 -17.82 20.21
C THR A 20 1.72 -18.16 18.81
N VAL A 21 0.45 -18.52 18.68
CA VAL A 21 -0.16 -18.85 17.37
C VAL A 21 0.00 -17.72 16.33
N PRO A 22 -0.30 -16.44 16.63
CA PRO A 22 -0.07 -15.34 15.69
C PRO A 22 1.41 -15.15 15.31
N ALA A 23 2.33 -15.37 16.26
CA ALA A 23 3.77 -15.26 16.01
C ALA A 23 4.26 -16.40 15.09
N ILE A 24 3.80 -17.62 15.32
CA ILE A 24 4.12 -18.76 14.43
C ILE A 24 3.50 -18.54 13.05
N ALA A 25 2.25 -18.09 12.99
CA ALA A 25 1.57 -17.85 11.72
C ALA A 25 2.29 -16.78 10.90
N THR A 26 2.75 -15.69 11.52
CA THR A 26 3.54 -14.65 10.84
C THR A 26 4.89 -15.17 10.38
N ALA A 27 5.63 -15.89 11.24
CA ALA A 27 6.91 -16.50 10.85
C ALA A 27 6.74 -17.51 9.70
N TRP A 28 5.69 -18.34 9.75
CA TRP A 28 5.36 -19.29 8.70
C TRP A 28 5.00 -18.59 7.39
N LEU A 29 4.19 -17.53 7.43
CA LEU A 29 3.80 -16.77 6.26
C LEU A 29 5.00 -16.07 5.61
N LEU A 30 5.90 -15.49 6.42
CA LEU A 30 7.16 -14.91 5.94
C LEU A 30 8.06 -15.96 5.28
N TRP A 31 8.15 -17.15 5.88
CA TRP A 31 8.94 -18.24 5.32
C TRP A 31 8.38 -18.73 3.98
N VAL A 32 7.05 -18.93 3.89
CA VAL A 32 6.38 -19.30 2.63
C VAL A 32 6.58 -18.22 1.57
N PHE A 33 6.43 -16.94 1.94
CA PHE A 33 6.64 -15.82 1.02
C PHE A 33 8.07 -15.75 0.49
N TRP A 34 9.06 -15.90 1.37
CA TRP A 34 10.47 -15.90 1.01
C TRP A 34 10.78 -17.02 0.00
N ASN A 35 10.36 -18.25 0.31
CA ASN A 35 10.61 -19.40 -0.56
C ASN A 35 9.86 -19.28 -1.89
N ALA A 36 8.62 -18.75 -1.89
CA ALA A 36 7.86 -18.53 -3.11
C ALA A 36 8.59 -17.58 -4.08
N ILE A 37 9.20 -16.51 -3.56
CA ILE A 37 9.99 -15.58 -4.39
C ILE A 37 11.27 -16.26 -4.88
N ASP A 38 12.02 -16.90 -3.98
CA ASP A 38 13.27 -17.56 -4.34
C ASP A 38 13.06 -18.68 -5.37
N ASP A 39 12.00 -19.47 -5.25
CA ASP A 39 11.65 -20.52 -6.20
C ASP A 39 11.21 -19.97 -7.56
N PHE A 40 10.48 -18.86 -7.58
CA PHE A 40 10.08 -18.18 -8.82
C PHE A 40 11.28 -17.72 -9.64
N PHE A 41 12.31 -17.17 -8.98
CA PHE A 41 13.53 -16.68 -9.65
C PHE A 41 14.64 -17.72 -9.78
N SER A 42 14.58 -18.81 -9.00
CA SER A 42 15.57 -19.89 -9.06
C SER A 42 15.89 -20.41 -10.47
N PRO A 43 14.93 -20.68 -11.39
CA PRO A 43 15.25 -21.25 -12.70
C PRO A 43 16.22 -20.37 -13.49
N VAL A 44 16.05 -19.05 -13.43
CA VAL A 44 16.91 -18.06 -14.09
C VAL A 44 18.35 -18.17 -13.56
N TYR A 45 18.50 -18.27 -12.24
CA TYR A 45 19.81 -18.39 -11.59
C TYR A 45 20.49 -19.73 -11.80
N THR A 46 19.74 -20.83 -11.77
CA THR A 46 20.30 -22.15 -12.06
C THR A 46 20.78 -22.26 -13.50
N GLN A 47 20.13 -21.58 -14.45
CA GLN A 47 20.55 -21.58 -15.84
C GLN A 47 21.76 -20.67 -16.10
N MET A 48 21.89 -19.54 -15.40
CA MET A 48 23.02 -18.61 -15.57
C MET A 48 24.26 -18.98 -14.76
N ILE A 49 24.09 -19.41 -13.50
CA ILE A 49 25.17 -19.59 -12.52
C ILE A 49 25.43 -21.07 -12.20
N GLY A 50 24.52 -21.98 -12.58
CA GLY A 50 24.65 -23.42 -12.34
C GLY A 50 24.46 -23.83 -10.88
N ARG A 51 24.13 -22.91 -9.97
CA ARG A 51 23.88 -23.17 -8.55
C ARG A 51 22.69 -22.36 -8.04
N ARG A 52 21.89 -22.96 -7.16
CA ARG A 52 20.90 -22.23 -6.36
C ARG A 52 21.61 -21.49 -5.24
N ILE A 53 21.43 -20.18 -5.18
CA ILE A 53 21.84 -19.37 -4.03
C ILE A 53 20.56 -18.88 -3.34
N PRO A 54 20.24 -19.38 -2.13
CA PRO A 54 19.05 -18.93 -1.41
C PRO A 54 19.17 -17.44 -1.07
N GLY A 55 18.08 -16.71 -1.20
CA GLY A 55 17.95 -15.27 -0.95
C GLY A 55 18.25 -14.35 -2.13
N LEU A 56 18.83 -14.87 -3.21
CA LEU A 56 19.09 -14.06 -4.41
C LEU A 56 17.80 -13.68 -5.14
N GLY A 57 16.81 -14.58 -5.15
CA GLY A 57 15.49 -14.28 -5.74
C GLY A 57 14.82 -13.11 -5.04
N PHE A 58 14.82 -13.12 -3.70
CA PHE A 58 14.30 -12.00 -2.90
C PHE A 58 15.00 -10.67 -3.22
N LEU A 59 16.35 -10.66 -3.26
CA LEU A 59 17.10 -9.45 -3.59
C LEU A 59 16.76 -8.93 -5.01
N THR A 60 16.58 -9.84 -5.95
CA THR A 60 16.20 -9.52 -7.34
C THR A 60 14.83 -8.87 -7.40
N ALA A 61 13.86 -9.42 -6.67
CA ALA A 61 12.52 -8.87 -6.60
C ALA A 61 12.55 -7.42 -6.06
N LEU A 62 13.35 -7.15 -5.03
CA LEU A 62 13.53 -5.79 -4.50
C LEU A 62 14.10 -4.83 -5.54
N VAL A 63 15.13 -5.25 -6.29
CA VAL A 63 15.73 -4.43 -7.35
C VAL A 63 14.72 -4.15 -8.46
N ILE A 64 13.96 -5.16 -8.90
CA ILE A 64 12.92 -5.01 -9.92
C ILE A 64 11.86 -4.00 -9.45
N ILE A 65 11.36 -4.14 -8.23
CA ILE A 65 10.35 -3.23 -7.65
C ILE A 65 10.90 -1.79 -7.60
N PHE A 66 12.15 -1.63 -7.17
CA PHE A 66 12.79 -0.32 -7.13
C PHE A 66 12.91 0.31 -8.52
N ILE A 67 13.38 -0.45 -9.52
CA ILE A 67 13.45 0.00 -10.92
C ILE A 67 12.05 0.38 -11.43
N MET A 68 11.03 -0.41 -11.15
CA MET A 68 9.66 -0.10 -11.52
C MET A 68 9.16 1.21 -10.90
N GLY A 69 9.52 1.47 -9.64
CA GLY A 69 9.25 2.75 -8.99
C GLY A 69 9.94 3.94 -9.68
N LEU A 70 11.21 3.77 -10.07
CA LEU A 70 11.94 4.79 -10.83
C LEU A 70 11.29 5.08 -12.18
N ILE A 71 10.87 4.04 -12.90
CA ILE A 71 10.17 4.16 -14.18
C ILE A 71 8.82 4.89 -13.97
N ALA A 72 8.03 4.49 -12.98
CA ALA A 72 6.72 5.08 -12.71
C ALA A 72 6.77 6.58 -12.38
N ARG A 73 7.88 7.06 -11.81
CA ARG A 73 8.09 8.49 -11.52
C ARG A 73 8.35 9.31 -12.78
N ASN A 74 8.92 8.72 -13.84
CA ASN A 74 9.26 9.41 -15.06
C ASN A 74 8.07 9.52 -16.02
N VAL A 75 7.94 10.66 -16.74
CA VAL A 75 6.85 10.89 -17.70
C VAL A 75 6.84 9.85 -18.82
N PHE A 76 8.04 9.46 -19.31
CA PHE A 76 8.18 8.39 -20.28
C PHE A 76 7.69 7.04 -19.72
N GLY A 77 8.08 6.71 -18.49
CA GLY A 77 7.69 5.45 -17.86
C GLY A 77 6.19 5.36 -17.62
N ARG A 78 5.51 6.46 -17.26
CA ARG A 78 4.04 6.50 -17.19
C ARG A 78 3.38 6.14 -18.53
N ARG A 79 3.92 6.64 -19.66
CA ARG A 79 3.40 6.29 -20.99
C ARG A 79 3.63 4.83 -21.34
N VAL A 80 4.80 4.27 -21.00
CA VAL A 80 5.11 2.85 -21.21
C VAL A 80 4.19 1.96 -20.38
N LEU A 81 4.00 2.28 -19.10
CA LEU A 81 3.09 1.53 -18.22
C LEU A 81 1.66 1.54 -18.74
N ALA A 82 1.16 2.69 -19.22
CA ALA A 82 -0.17 2.77 -19.83
C ALA A 82 -0.32 1.89 -21.08
N ARG A 83 0.75 1.75 -21.89
CA ARG A 83 0.74 0.84 -23.05
C ARG A 83 0.74 -0.64 -22.64
N ILE A 84 1.45 -0.98 -21.58
CA ILE A 84 1.46 -2.35 -21.03
C ILE A 84 0.08 -2.69 -20.47
N GLU A 85 -0.57 -1.75 -19.80
CA GLU A 85 -1.94 -1.93 -19.29
C GLU A 85 -2.93 -2.18 -20.43
N MET A 86 -2.84 -1.42 -21.52
CA MET A 86 -3.63 -1.69 -22.74
C MET A 86 -3.37 -3.09 -23.31
N LEU A 87 -2.15 -3.62 -23.17
CA LEU A 87 -1.84 -4.99 -23.60
C LEU A 87 -2.55 -6.03 -22.71
N PHE A 88 -2.63 -5.79 -21.40
CA PHE A 88 -3.38 -6.65 -20.49
C PHE A 88 -4.87 -6.67 -20.77
N ASP A 89 -5.44 -5.59 -21.30
CA ASP A 89 -6.84 -5.55 -21.75
C ASP A 89 -7.15 -6.51 -22.91
N HIS A 90 -6.12 -6.95 -23.65
CA HIS A 90 -6.30 -7.92 -24.75
C HIS A 90 -6.30 -9.37 -24.26
N VAL A 91 -5.85 -9.63 -23.03
CA VAL A 91 -5.82 -10.98 -22.47
C VAL A 91 -7.04 -11.16 -21.56
N PRO A 92 -7.98 -12.07 -21.88
CA PRO A 92 -9.29 -12.15 -21.23
C PRO A 92 -9.25 -12.26 -19.70
N ILE A 93 -8.24 -12.94 -19.16
CA ILE A 93 -8.06 -13.17 -17.73
C ILE A 93 -7.50 -11.92 -17.03
N PHE A 94 -6.53 -11.23 -17.64
CA PHE A 94 -5.92 -10.05 -17.04
C PHE A 94 -6.85 -8.84 -17.11
N ARG A 95 -7.62 -8.70 -18.20
CA ARG A 95 -8.61 -7.63 -18.38
C ARG A 95 -9.64 -7.53 -17.24
N SER A 96 -10.03 -8.66 -16.62
CA SER A 96 -11.04 -8.65 -15.56
C SER A 96 -10.45 -8.41 -14.17
N ILE A 97 -9.23 -8.88 -13.91
CA ILE A 97 -8.62 -8.85 -12.57
C ILE A 97 -7.71 -7.63 -12.37
N TYR A 98 -6.93 -7.26 -13.39
CA TYR A 98 -5.93 -6.20 -13.27
C TYR A 98 -6.54 -4.85 -12.87
N PRO A 99 -7.66 -4.38 -13.47
CA PRO A 99 -8.26 -3.10 -13.08
C PRO A 99 -8.73 -3.10 -11.61
N SER A 100 -9.34 -4.20 -11.14
CA SER A 100 -9.80 -4.31 -9.76
C SER A 100 -8.64 -4.29 -8.76
N VAL A 101 -7.56 -5.01 -9.05
CA VAL A 101 -6.35 -5.00 -8.21
C VAL A 101 -5.72 -3.62 -8.21
N LYS A 102 -5.57 -2.99 -9.39
CA LYS A 102 -5.02 -1.64 -9.52
C LYS A 102 -5.83 -0.61 -8.73
N GLN A 103 -7.16 -0.65 -8.83
CA GLN A 103 -8.05 0.25 -8.09
C GLN A 103 -7.90 0.11 -6.57
N LEU A 104 -7.78 -1.13 -6.06
CA LEU A 104 -7.52 -1.36 -4.65
C LEU A 104 -6.19 -0.74 -4.23
N LEU A 105 -5.12 -0.97 -5.02
CA LEU A 105 -3.80 -0.42 -4.75
C LEU A 105 -3.78 1.12 -4.81
N GLU A 106 -4.46 1.73 -5.78
CA GLU A 106 -4.60 3.19 -5.91
C GLU A 106 -5.33 3.81 -4.73
N SER A 107 -6.33 3.10 -4.17
CA SER A 107 -7.07 3.57 -2.98
C SER A 107 -6.19 3.64 -1.72
N PHE A 108 -5.15 2.79 -1.64
CA PHE A 108 -4.15 2.88 -0.57
C PHE A 108 -3.03 3.89 -0.86
N SER A 109 -2.99 4.48 -2.07
CA SER A 109 -1.97 5.44 -2.46
C SER A 109 -2.05 6.73 -1.61
N PRO A 110 -0.93 7.19 -1.03
CA PRO A 110 -0.88 8.43 -0.26
C PRO A 110 -1.38 9.66 -1.05
N GLN A 111 -1.22 9.67 -2.37
CA GLN A 111 -1.66 10.77 -3.23
C GLN A 111 -3.16 11.07 -3.11
N GLN A 112 -4.01 10.04 -2.91
CA GLN A 112 -5.46 10.23 -2.87
C GLN A 112 -5.97 10.75 -1.53
N ARG A 113 -5.21 10.54 -0.43
CA ARG A 113 -5.55 11.09 0.90
C ARG A 113 -5.59 12.62 0.93
N ASN A 114 -4.94 13.29 -0.01
CA ASN A 114 -4.93 14.75 -0.06
C ASN A 114 -6.18 15.39 -0.68
N SER A 115 -7.15 14.61 -1.19
CA SER A 115 -8.34 15.16 -1.88
C SER A 115 -9.59 15.34 -1.00
N PHE A 116 -9.66 14.74 0.19
CA PHE A 116 -10.75 14.95 1.15
C PHE A 116 -10.17 15.41 2.49
N LYS A 117 -9.85 16.70 2.61
CA LYS A 117 -9.08 17.21 3.75
C LYS A 117 -9.94 17.55 4.97
N ALA A 118 -11.06 18.25 4.77
CA ALA A 118 -11.97 18.66 5.84
C ALA A 118 -13.28 19.23 5.27
N VAL A 119 -14.35 19.16 6.06
CA VAL A 119 -15.55 19.98 5.87
C VAL A 119 -15.39 21.24 6.72
N VAL A 120 -15.57 22.41 6.12
CA VAL A 120 -15.50 23.72 6.78
C VAL A 120 -16.84 24.44 6.66
N LEU A 121 -17.14 25.29 7.64
CA LEU A 121 -18.22 26.28 7.54
C LEU A 121 -17.63 27.54 6.95
N ALA A 122 -18.00 27.87 5.71
CA ALA A 122 -17.61 29.11 5.05
C ALA A 122 -18.76 30.13 5.13
N GLU A 123 -18.43 31.39 5.33
CA GLU A 123 -19.42 32.47 5.40
C GLU A 123 -19.77 32.94 3.98
N HIS A 124 -21.02 32.71 3.54
CA HIS A 124 -21.52 33.08 2.21
C HIS A 124 -23.06 33.05 2.16
N PRO A 125 -23.75 33.98 1.48
CA PRO A 125 -23.25 35.16 0.76
C PRO A 125 -23.14 36.43 1.64
N ARG A 126 -23.76 36.43 2.82
CA ARG A 126 -23.78 37.58 3.76
C ARG A 126 -23.19 37.19 5.10
N LYS A 127 -22.76 38.21 5.84
CA LYS A 127 -22.21 38.00 7.18
C LYS A 127 -23.25 37.34 8.10
N GLY A 128 -22.85 36.26 8.77
CA GLY A 128 -23.70 35.44 9.63
C GLY A 128 -24.43 34.28 8.92
N GLU A 129 -24.35 34.16 7.59
CA GLU A 129 -24.87 33.00 6.86
C GLU A 129 -23.71 32.05 6.51
N TYR A 130 -23.86 30.78 6.90
CA TYR A 130 -22.81 29.78 6.72
C TYR A 130 -23.26 28.65 5.79
N VAL A 131 -22.32 28.18 5.00
CA VAL A 131 -22.49 27.06 4.07
C VAL A 131 -21.44 26.00 4.37
N PHE A 132 -21.81 24.74 4.20
CA PHE A 132 -20.86 23.65 4.25
C PHE A 132 -20.01 23.67 2.99
N GLY A 133 -18.69 23.63 3.15
CA GLY A 133 -17.76 23.59 2.04
C GLY A 133 -16.69 22.53 2.26
N PHE A 134 -16.24 21.93 1.16
CA PHE A 134 -15.17 20.94 1.17
C PHE A 134 -13.85 21.61 0.83
N VAL A 135 -12.83 21.39 1.67
CA VAL A 135 -11.47 21.86 1.40
C VAL A 135 -10.85 21.02 0.29
N THR A 136 -10.56 21.66 -0.84
CA THR A 136 -10.00 21.00 -2.04
C THR A 136 -8.49 21.18 -2.17
N SER A 137 -7.94 22.29 -1.67
CA SER A 137 -6.50 22.58 -1.70
C SER A 137 -6.10 23.52 -0.57
N GLU A 138 -4.84 23.42 -0.16
CA GLU A 138 -4.17 24.39 0.72
C GLU A 138 -3.15 25.17 -0.10
N LEU A 139 -3.14 26.49 0.07
CA LEU A 139 -2.30 27.41 -0.68
C LEU A 139 -1.58 28.33 0.29
N LEU A 140 -0.29 28.54 0.07
CA LEU A 140 0.45 29.61 0.72
C LEU A 140 0.47 30.79 -0.23
N ILE A 141 -0.25 31.85 0.13
CA ILE A 141 -0.25 33.10 -0.62
C ILE A 141 0.73 34.03 0.07
N GLU A 142 1.71 34.49 -0.70
CA GLU A 142 2.71 35.46 -0.26
C GLU A 142 2.23 36.85 -0.67
N GLY A 143 1.69 37.59 0.29
CA GLY A 143 1.21 38.96 0.10
C GLY A 143 2.18 39.99 0.68
N VAL A 144 1.81 41.27 0.55
CA VAL A 144 2.59 42.41 1.07
C VAL A 144 2.79 42.35 2.60
N GLU A 145 1.88 41.69 3.33
CA GLU A 145 1.97 41.48 4.78
C GLU A 145 2.59 40.12 5.19
N GLY A 146 3.20 39.39 4.26
CA GLY A 146 3.84 38.09 4.51
C GLY A 146 3.03 36.89 4.02
N LYS A 147 3.48 35.69 4.41
CA LYS A 147 2.89 34.41 3.99
C LYS A 147 1.63 34.12 4.80
N ARG A 148 0.49 34.01 4.12
CA ARG A 148 -0.79 33.57 4.70
C ARG A 148 -1.17 32.21 4.13
N GLN A 149 -1.52 31.28 5.02
CA GLN A 149 -2.07 29.99 4.62
C GLN A 149 -3.56 30.17 4.36
N MET A 150 -4.00 29.83 3.16
CA MET A 150 -5.39 29.89 2.71
C MET A 150 -5.83 28.52 2.18
N VAL A 151 -7.14 28.30 2.17
CA VAL A 151 -7.74 27.06 1.65
C VAL A 151 -8.74 27.39 0.55
N THR A 152 -8.77 26.56 -0.50
CA THR A 152 -9.81 26.62 -1.52
C THR A 152 -10.97 25.77 -1.08
N VAL A 153 -12.16 26.37 -1.04
CA VAL A 153 -13.40 25.74 -0.58
C VAL A 153 -14.35 25.57 -1.75
N PHE A 154 -14.85 24.36 -1.95
CA PHE A 154 -15.97 24.07 -2.86
C PHE A 154 -17.26 24.01 -2.04
N VAL A 155 -18.19 24.92 -2.32
CA VAL A 155 -19.49 25.07 -1.65
C VAL A 155 -20.59 24.52 -2.56
#